data_AF-A0A1G1H5U5-F1
#
_entry.id   AF-A0A1G1H5U5-F1
#
_cell.length_a   1.000
_cell.length_b   1.000
_cell.length_c   1.000
_cell.angle_alpha   90.00
_cell.angle_beta   90.00
_cell.angle_gamma   90.00
#
_symmetry.space_group_name_H-M   'P 1'
#
loop_
_entity.id
_entity.type
_entity.pdbx_description
1 polymer ?
#
loop_
_entity_poly.entity_id
_entity_poly.type
_entity_poly.pdbx_seq_one_letter_code
_entity_poly.pdbx_strand_id
1 'polypeptide(L)'
;MSLSEQDTARVISHEFWFLPNAIINSTSTREGYFSYEIVDKYFKILISYSPIRLEFDVDISFGNETIYISDLIGYNLLKDIHKAPEVSLYRVYQENDIASFSKLINHFAKLLEKNLGYISSHRQELLNKITEIRKKACQASSDHDLIMQANHYFRIKNWEGVVDRLEKVQSNLSELNKKRLAYCKNKIKD
;
A
#
# COMPACT_ATOMS: atom_id res chain seq x y z
N MET A 1 -10.96 10.14 16.28
CA MET A 1 -11.31 8.70 16.36
C MET A 1 -10.83 8.04 15.08
N SER A 2 -10.51 6.75 15.08
CA SER A 2 -10.17 5.96 13.89
C SER A 2 -11.33 5.02 13.56
N LEU A 3 -11.40 4.52 12.32
CA LEU A 3 -12.27 3.39 11.98
C LEU A 3 -12.10 2.27 13.00
N SER A 4 -13.21 1.69 13.47
CA SER A 4 -13.16 0.57 14.40
C SER A 4 -12.60 -0.66 13.68
N GLU A 5 -11.91 -1.54 14.42
CA GLU A 5 -11.41 -2.81 13.88
C GLU A 5 -12.56 -3.66 13.32
N GLN A 6 -13.72 -3.62 13.98
CA GLN A 6 -14.93 -4.34 13.56
C GLN A 6 -15.51 -3.81 12.25
N ASP A 7 -15.64 -2.49 12.08
CA ASP A 7 -16.14 -1.90 10.82
C ASP A 7 -15.20 -2.20 9.66
N THR A 8 -13.90 -2.13 9.92
CA THR A 8 -12.87 -2.36 8.92
C THR A 8 -12.86 -3.83 8.48
N ALA A 9 -12.90 -4.77 9.43
CA ALA A 9 -13.03 -6.19 9.15
C ALA A 9 -14.33 -6.52 8.39
N ARG A 10 -15.45 -5.87 8.74
CA ARG A 10 -16.73 -6.03 8.03
C ARG A 10 -16.64 -5.58 6.58
N VAL A 11 -16.05 -4.41 6.31
CA VAL A 11 -15.84 -3.93 4.94
C VAL A 11 -14.97 -4.91 4.16
N ILE A 12 -13.84 -5.35 4.71
CA ILE A 12 -12.94 -6.29 4.03
C ILE A 12 -13.65 -7.62 3.72
N SER A 13 -14.39 -8.18 4.69
CA SER A 13 -15.16 -9.40 4.50
C SER A 13 -16.21 -9.25 3.40
N HIS A 14 -16.87 -8.10 3.34
CA HIS A 14 -17.89 -7.82 2.34
C HIS A 14 -17.30 -7.69 0.93
N GLU A 15 -16.19 -6.97 0.79
CA GLU A 15 -15.61 -6.67 -0.53
C GLU A 15 -14.84 -7.85 -1.13
N PHE A 16 -14.25 -8.73 -0.29
CA PHE A 16 -13.52 -9.93 -0.72
C PHE A 16 -14.39 -11.19 -0.78
N TRP A 17 -15.70 -11.04 -0.98
CA TRP A 17 -16.68 -12.14 -1.04
C TRP A 17 -16.36 -13.22 -2.08
N PHE A 18 -15.58 -12.90 -3.13
CA PHE A 18 -15.15 -13.84 -4.17
C PHE A 18 -14.10 -14.87 -3.68
N LEU A 19 -13.64 -14.75 -2.43
CA LEU A 19 -12.78 -15.72 -1.74
C LEU A 19 -13.57 -16.41 -0.61
N PRO A 20 -14.52 -17.31 -0.92
CA PRO A 20 -15.52 -17.79 0.02
C PRO A 20 -14.96 -18.65 1.17
N ASN A 21 -13.75 -19.18 1.02
CA ASN A 21 -13.08 -20.02 2.03
C ASN A 21 -11.97 -19.27 2.78
N ALA A 22 -11.83 -17.96 2.55
CA ALA A 22 -10.72 -17.23 3.12
C ALA A 22 -10.92 -16.96 4.61
N ILE A 23 -9.87 -17.20 5.39
CA ILE A 23 -9.83 -16.82 6.80
C ILE A 23 -9.31 -15.38 6.88
N ILE A 24 -10.02 -14.51 7.59
CA ILE A 24 -9.61 -13.13 7.83
C ILE A 24 -9.05 -13.01 9.23
N ASN A 25 -7.73 -12.81 9.34
CA ASN A 25 -7.07 -12.51 10.60
C ASN A 25 -6.79 -11.02 10.68
N SER A 26 -7.12 -10.38 11.81
CA SER A 26 -6.73 -8.99 12.09
C SER A 26 -5.57 -8.95 13.07
N THR A 27 -4.66 -8.01 12.88
CA THR A 27 -3.63 -7.68 13.87
C THR A 27 -3.53 -6.18 13.96
N SER A 28 -3.58 -5.66 15.19
CA SER A 28 -3.36 -4.25 15.49
C SER A 28 -2.13 -4.10 16.37
N THR A 29 -1.31 -3.10 16.07
CA THR A 29 -0.17 -2.73 16.90
C THR A 29 -0.51 -1.49 17.73
N ARG A 30 0.19 -1.29 18.85
CA ARG A 30 0.07 -0.07 19.67
C ARG A 30 0.35 1.23 18.90
N GLU A 31 0.99 1.14 17.73
CA GLU A 31 1.32 2.29 16.88
C GLU A 31 0.23 2.64 15.86
N GLY A 32 -0.95 2.02 15.93
CA GLY A 32 -2.02 2.26 14.96
C GLY A 32 -1.67 1.77 13.56
N TYR A 33 -0.84 0.73 13.47
CA TYR A 33 -0.73 -0.10 12.26
C TYR A 33 -1.67 -1.27 12.42
N PHE A 34 -2.45 -1.52 11.37
CA PHE A 34 -3.43 -2.58 11.31
C PHE A 34 -3.18 -3.38 10.04
N SER A 35 -3.19 -4.69 10.18
CA SER A 35 -3.06 -5.62 9.06
C SER A 35 -4.19 -6.63 9.07
N TYR A 36 -4.75 -6.89 7.90
CA TYR A 36 -5.67 -7.99 7.68
C TYR A 36 -5.05 -8.99 6.72
N GLU A 37 -5.09 -10.24 7.12
CA GLU A 37 -4.65 -11.35 6.29
C GLU A 37 -5.87 -12.12 5.81
N ILE A 38 -6.03 -12.20 4.49
CA ILE A 38 -7.04 -13.04 3.83
C ILE A 38 -6.29 -14.27 3.32
N VAL A 39 -6.50 -15.41 3.97
CA VAL A 39 -5.75 -16.64 3.69
C VAL A 39 -6.59 -17.58 2.82
N ASP A 40 -6.13 -17.82 1.59
CA ASP A 40 -6.61 -18.89 0.72
C ASP A 40 -5.63 -20.08 0.74
N LYS A 41 -6.05 -21.24 0.23
CA LYS A 41 -5.20 -22.44 0.12
C LYS A 41 -3.88 -22.18 -0.61
N TYR A 42 -3.85 -21.28 -1.59
CA TYR A 42 -2.69 -21.08 -2.46
C TYR A 42 -1.92 -19.79 -2.22
N PHE A 43 -2.54 -18.80 -1.57
CA PHE A 43 -1.94 -17.48 -1.37
C PHE A 43 -2.53 -16.79 -0.14
N LYS A 44 -1.86 -15.72 0.28
CA LYS A 44 -2.33 -14.82 1.33
C LYS A 44 -2.40 -13.40 0.77
N ILE A 45 -3.52 -12.72 0.95
CA ILE A 45 -3.62 -11.28 0.68
C ILE A 45 -3.41 -10.53 1.99
N LEU A 46 -2.43 -9.63 2.02
CA LEU A 46 -2.16 -8.77 3.15
C LEU A 46 -2.69 -7.37 2.85
N ILE A 47 -3.65 -6.90 3.62
CA ILE A 47 -4.14 -5.51 3.58
C ILE A 47 -3.55 -4.80 4.79
N SER A 48 -2.60 -3.92 4.54
CA SER A 48 -1.93 -3.12 5.56
C SER A 48 -2.44 -1.69 5.51
N TYR A 49 -2.87 -1.14 6.63
CA TYR A 49 -3.19 0.28 6.71
C TYR A 49 -2.64 0.92 7.98
N SER A 50 -2.13 2.15 7.84
CA SER A 50 -1.69 2.96 8.97
C SER A 50 -2.23 4.38 8.84
N PRO A 51 -3.22 4.76 9.66
CA PRO A 51 -3.79 6.11 9.66
C PRO A 51 -2.75 7.19 9.96
N ILE A 52 -1.83 6.94 10.90
CA ILE A 52 -0.80 7.92 11.30
C ILE A 52 0.17 8.18 10.15
N ARG A 53 0.49 7.15 9.38
CA ARG A 53 1.46 7.20 8.27
C ARG A 53 0.80 7.59 6.94
N LEU A 54 -0.53 7.70 6.89
CA LEU A 54 -1.31 7.83 5.66
C LEU A 54 -0.93 6.73 4.65
N GLU A 55 -0.74 5.51 5.15
CA GLU A 55 -0.30 4.36 4.36
C GLU A 55 -1.44 3.37 4.17
N PHE A 56 -1.52 2.83 2.97
CA PHE A 56 -2.41 1.74 2.60
C PHE A 56 -1.70 0.90 1.55
N ASP A 57 -1.47 -0.37 1.85
CA ASP A 57 -0.81 -1.33 0.98
C ASP A 57 -1.66 -2.60 0.90
N VAL A 58 -1.69 -3.20 -0.28
CA VAL A 58 -2.30 -4.51 -0.52
C VAL A 58 -1.26 -5.36 -1.22
N ASP A 59 -0.94 -6.51 -0.65
CA ASP A 59 0.12 -7.39 -1.14
C ASP A 59 -0.41 -8.81 -1.26
N ILE A 60 0.14 -9.59 -2.20
CA ILE A 60 -0.19 -11.01 -2.34
C ILE A 60 1.07 -11.83 -2.05
N SER A 61 0.97 -12.77 -1.12
CA SER A 61 2.04 -13.69 -0.78
C SER A 61 1.74 -15.11 -1.27
N PHE A 62 2.72 -15.73 -1.92
CA PHE A 62 2.71 -17.11 -2.38
C PHE A 62 3.84 -17.87 -1.66
N GLY A 63 3.57 -18.35 -0.44
CA GLY A 63 4.60 -18.94 0.42
C GLY A 63 5.66 -17.90 0.83
N ASN A 64 6.89 -18.03 0.33
CA ASN A 64 8.01 -17.14 0.64
C ASN A 64 8.12 -15.94 -0.30
N GLU A 65 7.29 -15.87 -1.35
CA GLU A 65 7.30 -14.79 -2.34
C GLU A 65 6.17 -13.82 -2.04
N THR A 66 6.44 -12.51 -2.13
CA THR A 66 5.41 -11.46 -2.01
C THR A 66 5.46 -10.55 -3.22
N ILE A 67 4.32 -10.34 -3.84
CA ILE A 67 4.11 -9.37 -4.91
C ILE A 67 3.35 -8.18 -4.31
N TYR A 68 3.97 -7.00 -4.35
CA TYR A 68 3.33 -5.76 -3.93
C TYR A 68 2.41 -5.25 -5.03
N ILE A 69 1.12 -5.05 -4.75
CA ILE A 69 0.18 -4.54 -5.76
C ILE A 69 0.56 -3.13 -6.21
N SER A 70 1.17 -2.35 -5.33
CA SER A 70 1.70 -1.02 -5.65
C SER A 70 2.77 -1.06 -6.75
N ASP A 71 3.67 -2.06 -6.77
CA ASP A 71 4.62 -2.23 -7.88
C ASP A 71 3.88 -2.57 -9.18
N LEU A 72 2.92 -3.49 -9.11
CA LEU A 72 2.17 -3.91 -10.29
C LEU A 72 1.40 -2.75 -10.94
N ILE A 73 0.81 -1.89 -10.11
CA ILE A 73 0.12 -0.67 -10.57
C ILE A 73 1.15 0.35 -11.08
N GLY A 74 2.19 0.64 -10.29
CA GLY A 74 3.19 1.66 -10.60
C GLY A 74 3.98 1.37 -11.88
N TYR A 75 4.18 0.10 -12.20
CA TYR A 75 4.87 -0.35 -13.41
C TYR A 75 3.93 -0.77 -14.55
N ASN A 76 2.61 -0.56 -14.39
CA ASN A 76 1.60 -0.90 -15.39
C ASN A 76 1.68 -2.38 -15.85
N LEU A 77 1.87 -3.30 -14.90
CA LEU A 77 2.03 -4.73 -15.13
C LEU A 77 0.72 -5.53 -15.02
N LEU A 78 -0.40 -4.84 -14.80
CA LEU A 78 -1.74 -5.44 -14.78
C LEU A 78 -2.55 -4.97 -15.98
N LYS A 79 -3.45 -5.84 -16.44
CA LYS A 79 -4.46 -5.46 -17.43
C LYS A 79 -5.56 -4.64 -16.76
N ASP A 80 -6.11 -3.69 -17.50
CA ASP A 80 -7.26 -2.89 -17.06
C ASP A 80 -7.07 -2.20 -15.71
N ILE A 81 -5.91 -1.54 -15.52
CA ILE A 81 -5.74 -0.59 -14.43
C ILE A 81 -6.66 0.61 -14.73
N HIS A 82 -7.92 0.49 -14.33
CA HIS A 82 -8.71 1.67 -14.04
C HIS A 82 -7.89 2.47 -13.03
N LYS A 83 -7.70 3.78 -13.28
CA LYS A 83 -7.04 4.66 -12.31
C LYS A 83 -7.59 4.32 -10.93
N ALA A 84 -6.69 4.04 -9.98
CA ALA A 84 -7.09 3.92 -8.59
C ALA A 84 -7.98 5.13 -8.27
N PRO A 85 -9.15 4.93 -7.64
CA PRO A 85 -10.04 6.03 -7.35
C PRO A 85 -9.22 7.08 -6.60
N GLU A 86 -9.45 8.36 -6.90
CA GLU A 86 -8.85 9.48 -6.15
C GLU A 86 -9.45 9.51 -4.74
N VAL A 87 -9.13 8.49 -3.95
CA VAL A 87 -9.45 8.41 -2.54
C VAL A 87 -8.26 8.99 -1.82
N SER A 88 -8.43 10.20 -1.31
CA SER A 88 -7.47 10.80 -0.41
C SER A 88 -7.43 9.94 0.86
N LEU A 89 -6.34 9.21 1.09
CA LEU A 89 -6.10 8.50 2.35
C LEU A 89 -6.33 9.44 3.55
N TYR A 90 -5.95 10.72 3.41
CA TYR A 90 -6.26 11.75 4.39
C TYR A 90 -7.75 11.88 4.74
N ARG A 91 -8.67 11.75 3.78
CA ARG A 91 -10.14 11.79 4.04
C ARG A 91 -10.63 10.56 4.78
N VAL A 92 -10.20 9.38 4.33
CA VAL A 92 -10.49 8.11 5.03
C VAL A 92 -10.14 8.21 6.51
N TYR A 93 -9.04 8.90 6.83
CA TYR A 93 -8.51 9.00 8.19
C TYR A 93 -9.05 10.17 9.02
N GLN A 94 -9.10 11.40 8.49
CA GLN A 94 -9.54 12.57 9.27
C GLN A 94 -11.04 12.59 9.48
N GLU A 95 -11.81 12.13 8.48
CA GLU A 95 -13.27 12.20 8.50
C GLU A 95 -13.90 10.88 8.97
N ASN A 96 -13.11 9.83 9.27
CA ASN A 96 -13.59 8.47 9.55
C ASN A 96 -14.62 7.98 8.52
N ASP A 97 -14.38 8.32 7.26
CA ASP A 97 -15.33 8.06 6.21
C ASP A 97 -15.26 6.58 5.79
N ILE A 98 -16.11 5.76 6.43
CA ILE A 98 -16.33 4.34 6.10
C ILE A 98 -16.65 4.18 4.61
N ALA A 99 -17.39 5.11 4.00
CA ALA A 99 -17.73 5.03 2.58
C ALA A 99 -16.49 5.23 1.70
N SER A 100 -15.59 6.15 2.05
CA SER A 100 -14.30 6.29 1.37
C SER A 100 -13.40 5.07 1.58
N PHE A 101 -13.37 4.49 2.78
CA PHE A 101 -12.64 3.26 3.04
C PHE A 101 -13.19 2.09 2.21
N SER A 102 -14.51 1.87 2.21
CA SER A 102 -15.16 0.83 1.41
C SER A 102 -14.92 1.04 -0.08
N LYS A 103 -14.94 2.28 -0.60
CA LYS A 103 -14.56 2.55 -2.01
C LYS A 103 -13.11 2.14 -2.31
N LEU A 104 -12.18 2.41 -1.40
CA LEU A 104 -10.79 2.01 -1.54
C LEU A 104 -10.65 0.48 -1.54
N ILE A 105 -11.23 -0.20 -0.55
CA ILE A 105 -11.21 -1.66 -0.45
C ILE A 105 -11.89 -2.30 -1.68
N ASN A 106 -13.06 -1.81 -2.10
CA ASN A 106 -13.77 -2.29 -3.29
C ASN A 106 -12.92 -2.20 -4.55
N HIS A 107 -12.14 -1.11 -4.71
CA HIS A 107 -11.25 -0.97 -5.85
C HIS A 107 -10.18 -2.08 -5.89
N PHE A 108 -9.49 -2.31 -4.77
CA PHE A 108 -8.49 -3.36 -4.70
C PHE A 108 -9.10 -4.76 -4.81
N ALA A 109 -10.27 -5.00 -4.20
CA ALA A 109 -11.01 -6.25 -4.34
C ALA A 109 -11.34 -6.56 -5.80
N LYS A 110 -11.90 -5.60 -6.55
CA LYS A 110 -12.19 -5.76 -7.99
C LYS A 110 -10.93 -5.94 -8.84
N LEU A 111 -9.85 -5.23 -8.52
CA LEU A 111 -8.57 -5.39 -9.22
C LEU A 111 -8.05 -6.82 -9.04
N LEU A 112 -8.13 -7.35 -7.81
CA LEU A 112 -7.71 -8.70 -7.48
C LEU A 112 -8.63 -9.74 -8.09
N GLU A 113 -9.95 -9.59 -7.97
CA GLU A 113 -10.94 -10.48 -8.60
C GLU A 113 -10.64 -10.71 -10.09
N LYS A 114 -10.31 -9.64 -10.83
CA LYS A 114 -9.98 -9.71 -12.26
C LYS A 114 -8.60 -10.31 -12.56
N ASN A 115 -7.60 -10.01 -11.72
CA ASN A 115 -6.20 -10.26 -12.06
C ASN A 115 -5.56 -11.41 -11.27
N LEU A 116 -6.18 -11.92 -10.22
CA LEU A 116 -5.57 -12.91 -9.32
C LEU A 116 -5.14 -14.18 -10.07
N GLY A 117 -5.96 -14.67 -11.01
CA GLY A 117 -5.60 -15.81 -11.87
C GLY A 117 -4.37 -15.52 -12.76
N TYR A 118 -4.26 -14.32 -13.31
CA TYR A 118 -3.10 -13.88 -14.08
C TYR A 118 -1.86 -13.76 -13.19
N ILE A 119 -1.96 -13.07 -12.05
CA ILE A 119 -0.88 -12.89 -11.08
C ILE A 119 -0.35 -14.24 -10.59
N SER A 120 -1.25 -15.16 -10.22
CA SER A 120 -0.89 -16.51 -9.75
C SER A 120 -0.16 -17.31 -10.83
N SER A 121 -0.63 -17.23 -12.08
CA SER A 121 -0.05 -18.00 -13.19
C SER A 121 1.28 -17.43 -13.70
N HIS A 122 1.50 -16.12 -13.56
CA HIS A 122 2.68 -15.42 -14.08
C HIS A 122 3.58 -14.88 -12.96
N ARG A 123 3.46 -15.39 -11.74
CA ARG A 123 4.15 -14.85 -10.55
C ARG A 123 5.65 -14.66 -10.75
N GLN A 124 6.33 -15.66 -11.31
CA GLN A 124 7.79 -15.63 -11.48
C GLN A 124 8.19 -14.59 -12.54
N GLU A 125 7.42 -14.50 -13.63
CA GLU A 125 7.63 -13.50 -14.68
C GLU A 125 7.46 -12.09 -14.11
N LEU A 126 6.40 -11.86 -13.32
CA LEU A 126 6.13 -10.58 -12.68
C LEU A 126 7.23 -10.20 -11.69
N LEU A 127 7.66 -11.13 -10.83
CA LEU A 127 8.76 -10.90 -9.88
C LEU A 127 10.07 -10.58 -10.60
N ASN A 128 10.40 -11.28 -11.68
CA ASN A 128 11.58 -11.02 -12.49
C ASN A 128 11.51 -9.62 -13.13
N LYS A 129 10.36 -9.24 -13.70
CA LYS A 129 10.12 -7.91 -14.27
C LYS A 129 10.24 -6.80 -13.23
N ILE A 130 9.60 -6.96 -12.07
CA ILE A 130 9.70 -6.00 -10.95
C ILE A 130 11.17 -5.83 -10.53
N THR A 131 11.90 -6.93 -10.41
CA THR A 131 13.32 -6.92 -10.03
C THR A 131 14.17 -6.21 -11.09
N GLU A 132 13.93 -6.48 -12.37
CA GLU A 132 14.65 -5.82 -13.47
C GLU A 132 14.36 -4.31 -13.51
N ILE A 133 13.09 -3.91 -13.34
CA ILE A 133 12.70 -2.50 -13.31
C ILE A 133 13.35 -1.80 -12.12
N ARG A 134 13.31 -2.40 -10.92
CA ARG A 134 13.99 -1.86 -9.74
C ARG A 134 15.50 -1.74 -9.95
N LYS A 135 16.13 -2.75 -10.56
CA LYS A 135 17.55 -2.72 -10.91
C LYS A 135 17.88 -1.60 -11.89
N LYS A 136 17.06 -1.39 -12.92
CA LYS A 136 17.19 -0.27 -13.86
C LYS A 136 16.96 1.07 -13.17
N ALA A 137 15.98 1.17 -12.27
CA ALA A 137 15.72 2.39 -11.49
C ALA A 137 16.90 2.75 -10.57
N CYS A 138 17.49 1.75 -9.89
CA CYS A 138 18.75 1.91 -9.13
C CYS A 138 19.94 2.34 -10.02
N GLN A 139 19.84 2.14 -11.33
CA GLN A 139 20.85 2.55 -12.30
C GLN A 139 20.51 3.88 -13.00
N ALA A 140 19.31 4.46 -12.79
CA ALA A 140 18.76 5.51 -13.66
C ALA A 140 18.35 6.84 -13.00
N SER A 141 18.15 6.96 -11.67
CA SER A 141 18.10 8.32 -11.05
C SER A 141 18.34 8.31 -9.55
N SER A 142 19.12 9.28 -9.08
CA SER A 142 19.32 9.58 -7.65
C SER A 142 17.99 9.83 -6.93
N ASP A 143 17.01 10.39 -7.63
CA ASP A 143 15.75 10.84 -7.06
C ASP A 143 14.83 9.67 -6.65
N HIS A 144 14.79 8.59 -7.43
CA HIS A 144 14.00 7.41 -7.08
C HIS A 144 14.55 6.72 -5.83
N ASP A 145 15.88 6.60 -5.74
CA ASP A 145 16.55 6.03 -4.57
C ASP A 145 16.32 6.88 -3.33
N LEU A 146 16.36 8.21 -3.46
CA LEU A 146 16.04 9.13 -2.37
C LEU A 146 14.58 8.98 -1.90
N ILE A 147 13.62 8.81 -2.82
CA ILE A 147 12.21 8.55 -2.48
C ILE A 147 12.04 7.19 -1.78
N MET A 148 12.71 6.13 -2.25
CA MET A 148 12.65 4.82 -1.63
C MET A 148 13.29 4.80 -0.23
N GLN A 149 14.42 5.48 -0.05
CA GLN A 149 15.04 5.68 1.25
C GLN A 149 14.16 6.50 2.18
N ALA A 150 13.51 7.55 1.68
CA ALA A 150 12.53 8.33 2.44
C ALA A 150 11.37 7.46 2.91
N ASN A 151 10.80 6.61 2.04
CA ASN A 151 9.74 5.68 2.43
C ASN A 151 10.21 4.72 3.53
N HIS A 152 11.43 4.17 3.42
CA HIS A 152 12.00 3.33 4.45
C HIS A 152 12.17 4.09 5.78
N TYR A 153 12.75 5.28 5.77
CA TYR A 153 12.92 6.13 6.96
C TYR A 153 11.59 6.51 7.60
N PHE A 154 10.57 6.77 6.80
CA PHE A 154 9.22 7.06 7.27
C PHE A 154 8.63 5.85 8.02
N ARG A 155 8.86 4.63 7.52
CA ARG A 155 8.42 3.38 8.16
C ARG A 155 9.10 3.10 9.50
N ILE A 156 10.36 3.50 9.67
CA ILE A 156 11.11 3.33 10.92
C ILE A 156 11.07 4.56 11.83
N LYS A 157 10.19 5.53 11.55
CA LYS A 157 10.03 6.78 12.31
C LYS A 157 11.27 7.68 12.37
N ASN A 158 12.17 7.55 11.40
CA ASN A 158 13.31 8.45 11.27
C ASN A 158 12.89 9.72 10.50
N TRP A 159 12.27 10.67 11.20
CA TRP A 159 11.68 11.87 10.59
C TRP A 159 12.71 12.76 9.91
N GLU A 160 13.86 12.97 10.54
CA GLU A 160 14.97 13.74 9.98
C GLU A 160 15.48 13.11 8.69
N GLY A 161 15.61 11.78 8.65
CA GLY A 161 15.96 11.03 7.45
C GLY A 161 14.94 11.22 6.31
N VAL A 162 13.64 11.25 6.61
CA VAL A 162 12.60 11.51 5.60
C VAL A 162 12.72 12.91 5.02
N VAL A 163 12.89 13.92 5.88
CA VAL A 163 13.02 15.32 5.46
C VAL A 163 14.26 15.49 4.58
N ASP A 164 15.42 15.02 5.03
CA ASP A 164 16.68 15.13 4.29
C ASP A 164 16.61 14.48 2.90
N ARG A 165 15.92 13.34 2.77
CA ARG A 165 15.79 12.63 1.50
C ARG A 165 14.78 13.29 0.56
N LEU A 166 13.61 13.68 1.05
CA LEU A 166 12.56 14.27 0.21
C LEU A 166 12.88 15.71 -0.21
N GLU A 167 13.62 16.48 0.60
CA GLU A 167 14.03 17.84 0.22
C GLU A 167 14.98 17.86 -0.98
N LYS A 168 15.79 16.81 -1.13
CA LYS A 168 16.70 16.65 -2.28
C LYS A 168 15.99 16.37 -3.61
N VAL A 169 14.68 16.06 -3.59
CA VAL A 169 13.87 15.70 -4.76
C VAL A 169 12.74 16.72 -5.01
N GLN A 170 12.82 17.91 -4.41
CA GLN A 170 11.71 18.87 -4.26
C GLN A 170 10.93 19.22 -5.55
N SER A 171 11.58 19.23 -6.72
CA SER A 171 10.93 19.59 -7.99
C SER A 171 9.99 18.52 -8.55
N ASN A 172 10.11 17.25 -8.12
CA ASN A 172 9.38 16.11 -8.68
C ASN A 172 8.60 15.29 -7.64
N LEU A 173 8.32 15.84 -6.46
CA LEU A 173 7.57 15.11 -5.44
C LEU A 173 6.11 14.90 -5.82
N SER A 174 5.64 13.66 -5.67
CA SER A 174 4.20 13.34 -5.69
C SER A 174 3.47 14.05 -4.56
N GLU A 175 2.16 14.27 -4.72
CA GLU A 175 1.32 14.87 -3.68
C GLU A 175 1.37 14.10 -2.34
N LEU A 176 1.50 12.77 -2.39
CA LEU A 176 1.70 11.94 -1.20
C LEU A 176 3.01 12.28 -0.49
N ASN A 177 4.11 12.39 -1.23
CA ASN A 177 5.42 12.70 -0.64
C ASN A 177 5.50 14.15 -0.15
N LYS A 178 4.79 15.10 -0.77
CA LYS A 178 4.63 16.46 -0.23
C LYS A 178 3.92 16.45 1.13
N LYS A 179 2.85 15.67 1.28
CA LYS A 179 2.14 15.50 2.57
C LYS A 179 3.02 14.83 3.61
N ARG A 180 3.76 13.78 3.25
CA ARG A 180 4.74 13.11 4.15
C ARG A 180 5.83 14.06 4.62
N LEU A 181 6.38 14.88 3.72
CA LEU A 181 7.39 15.89 4.05
C LEU A 181 6.84 16.91 5.06
N ALA A 182 5.63 17.45 4.82
CA ALA A 182 5.00 18.39 5.74
C ALA A 182 4.74 17.77 7.12
N TYR A 183 4.26 16.52 7.16
CA TYR A 183 4.05 15.78 8.40
C TYR A 183 5.35 15.61 9.20
N CYS A 184 6.43 15.16 8.56
CA CYS A 184 7.72 14.94 9.24
C CYS A 184 8.32 16.24 9.75
N LYS A 185 8.22 17.34 8.99
CA LYS A 185 8.67 18.67 9.43
C LYS A 185 7.95 19.15 10.69
N ASN A 186 6.67 18.83 10.83
CA ASN A 186 5.94 19.14 12.06
C ASN A 186 6.41 18.25 13.22
N LYS A 187 6.67 16.96 12.98
CA LYS A 187 7.16 16.02 14.01
C LYS A 187 8.56 16.28 14.55
N ILE A 188 9.41 17.00 13.82
CA ILE A 188 10.75 17.40 14.30
C ILE A 188 10.67 18.65 15.19
N LYS A 189 9.61 19.48 15.02
CA LYS A 189 9.41 20.71 15.78
C LYS A 189 8.72 20.50 17.14
N ASP A 190 8.01 19.38 17.28
CA ASP A 190 7.40 18.90 18.53
C ASP A 190 8.43 18.15 19.39
#